data_AF-F7XCU0-F1
#
_entry.id   AF-F7XCU0-F1
#
_cell.length_a   1.000
_cell.length_b   1.000
_cell.length_c   1.000
_cell.angle_alpha   90.00
_cell.angle_beta   90.00
_cell.angle_gamma   90.00
#
_symmetry.space_group_name_H-M   'P 1'
#
loop_
_entity.id
_entity.type
_entity.pdbx_description
1 polymer ?
#
loop_
_entity_poly.entity_id
_entity_poly.type
_entity_poly.pdbx_seq_one_letter_code
_entity_poly.pdbx_strand_id
1 'polypeptide(L)'
;MRTDLVNRPQDGSAGRSALLVASAVNAVAAIYHIIGGTPEVMYPVYSANLPPSSAGVLDILWYQMAALIVGGAVATLVAAFRSDWRWPVAWIIGGHFLVVSGICLFFTFVWFGNPWGLIQWAIFGPVGLIIFWAAARPAERAGAPTL
;
A
#
# COMPACT_ATOMS: atom_id res chain seq x y z
N MET A 1 -46.49 20.08 7.71
CA MET A 1 -45.39 20.56 8.55
C MET A 1 -44.66 19.34 9.10
N ARG A 2 -43.58 18.91 8.46
CA ARG A 2 -42.70 17.85 8.97
C ARG A 2 -41.31 18.47 9.05
N THR A 3 -40.97 18.82 10.28
CA THR A 3 -39.72 19.35 10.76
C THR A 3 -38.56 18.43 10.39
N ASP A 4 -37.49 19.06 9.89
CA ASP A 4 -36.11 18.72 10.21
C ASP A 4 -35.68 17.27 9.93
N LEU A 5 -35.62 16.90 8.65
CA LEU A 5 -34.53 16.02 8.21
C LEU A 5 -33.26 16.86 8.19
N VAL A 6 -32.71 16.99 9.40
CA VAL A 6 -31.33 17.31 9.74
C VAL A 6 -30.43 17.19 8.52
N ASN A 7 -30.07 18.35 7.96
CA ASN A 7 -28.81 18.53 7.25
C ASN A 7 -27.74 17.76 8.03
N ARG A 8 -27.32 16.58 7.56
CA ARG A 8 -26.02 16.03 7.95
C ARG A 8 -25.01 16.70 7.02
N PRO A 9 -24.21 17.65 7.50
CA PRO A 9 -23.08 18.10 6.74
C PRO A 9 -22.02 16.98 6.76
N GLN A 10 -21.47 16.68 5.58
CA GLN A 10 -20.12 16.12 5.37
C GLN A 10 -19.90 14.60 5.47
N ASP A 11 -20.53 13.84 4.56
CA ASP A 11 -20.17 12.42 4.31
C ASP A 11 -18.84 12.28 3.53
N GLY A 12 -18.23 13.39 3.12
CA GLY A 12 -17.05 13.43 2.26
C GLY A 12 -15.70 13.30 2.96
N SER A 13 -15.62 13.68 4.23
CA SER A 13 -14.40 13.65 5.03
C SER A 13 -13.96 12.21 5.33
N ALA A 14 -14.91 11.27 5.42
CA ALA A 14 -14.65 9.86 5.70
C ALA A 14 -13.76 9.21 4.62
N GLY A 15 -14.00 9.51 3.34
CA GLY A 15 -13.18 9.00 2.23
C GLY A 15 -11.76 9.56 2.20
N ARG A 16 -11.62 10.86 2.47
CA ARG A 16 -10.31 11.51 2.60
C ARG A 16 -9.54 10.92 3.78
N SER A 17 -10.14 10.87 4.96
CA SER A 17 -9.51 10.33 6.17
C SER A 17 -9.07 8.87 5.98
N ALA A 18 -9.89 8.04 5.33
CA ALA A 18 -9.53 6.66 5.05
C ALA A 18 -8.29 6.54 4.13
N LEU A 19 -8.18 7.40 3.11
CA LEU A 19 -7.01 7.42 2.23
C LEU A 19 -5.77 7.98 2.92
N LEU A 20 -5.91 8.96 3.81
CA LEU A 20 -4.81 9.44 4.65
C LEU A 20 -4.29 8.32 5.57
N VAL A 21 -5.19 7.54 6.18
CA VAL A 21 -4.83 6.36 6.97
C VAL A 21 -4.12 5.33 6.09
N ALA A 22 -4.65 5.01 4.91
CA ALA A 22 -4.02 4.08 3.97
C ALA A 22 -2.61 4.56 3.55
N SER A 23 -2.45 5.85 3.29
CA SER A 23 -1.15 6.46 2.98
C SER A 23 -0.17 6.34 4.15
N ALA A 24 -0.63 6.59 5.39
CA ALA A 24 0.21 6.48 6.58
C ALA A 24 0.65 5.04 6.83
N VAL A 25 -0.27 4.08 6.70
CA VAL A 25 0.03 2.65 6.80
C VAL A 25 1.06 2.23 5.76
N ASN A 26 0.92 2.70 4.52
CA ASN A 26 1.88 2.42 3.45
C ASN A 26 3.26 3.04 3.72
N ALA A 27 3.32 4.26 4.27
CA ALA A 27 4.56 4.89 4.69
C ALA A 27 5.25 4.10 5.82
N VAL A 28 4.49 3.60 6.80
CA VAL A 28 5.01 2.72 7.85
C VAL A 28 5.54 1.42 7.26
N ALA A 29 4.84 0.82 6.28
CA ALA A 29 5.32 -0.35 5.56
C ALA A 29 6.65 -0.08 4.82
N ALA A 30 6.81 1.10 4.21
CA ALA A 30 8.08 1.49 3.57
C ALA A 30 9.23 1.60 4.59
N ILE A 31 8.97 2.21 5.75
CA ILE A 31 9.95 2.31 6.84
C ILE A 31 10.33 0.92 7.33
N TYR A 32 9.35 0.04 7.55
CA TYR A 32 9.60 -1.33 7.98
C TYR A 32 10.39 -2.12 6.93
N HIS A 33 10.04 -2.01 5.64
CA HIS A 33 10.78 -2.63 4.54
C HIS A 33 12.24 -2.19 4.53
N ILE A 34 12.50 -0.88 4.56
CA ILE A 34 13.88 -0.35 4.45
C ILE A 34 14.68 -0.60 5.72
N ILE A 35 14.14 -0.30 6.90
CA ILE A 35 14.91 -0.31 8.15
C ILE A 35 14.87 -1.69 8.81
N GLY A 36 13.68 -2.30 8.89
CA GLY A 36 13.51 -3.62 9.49
C GLY A 36 13.88 -4.75 8.55
N GLY A 37 13.47 -4.65 7.28
CA GLY A 37 13.68 -5.69 6.28
C GLY A 37 15.11 -5.81 5.79
N THR A 38 15.88 -4.72 5.74
CA THR A 38 17.27 -4.75 5.22
C THR A 38 18.16 -5.65 6.08
N PRO A 39 18.17 -5.54 7.42
CA PRO A 39 18.88 -6.51 8.27
C PRO A 39 18.37 -7.94 8.15
N GLU A 40 17.07 -8.13 7.91
CA GLU A 40 16.46 -9.46 7.81
C GLU A 40 16.79 -10.17 6.49
N VAL A 41 16.85 -9.45 5.37
CA VAL A 41 16.97 -10.03 4.02
C VAL A 41 18.30 -9.71 3.38
N MET A 42 18.70 -8.44 3.36
CA MET A 42 19.87 -8.02 2.59
C MET A 42 21.18 -8.31 3.32
N TYR A 43 21.22 -8.24 4.66
CA TYR A 43 22.45 -8.60 5.39
C TYR A 43 22.84 -10.07 5.20
N PRO A 44 21.90 -11.05 5.27
CA PRO A 44 22.19 -12.42 4.86
C PRO A 44 22.71 -12.52 3.42
N VAL A 45 22.07 -11.81 2.48
CA VAL A 45 22.52 -11.77 1.07
C VAL A 45 23.97 -11.29 0.93
N TYR A 46 24.34 -10.23 1.63
CA TYR A 46 25.71 -9.69 1.61
C TYR A 46 26.73 -10.64 2.26
N SER A 47 26.30 -11.45 3.23
CA SER A 47 27.14 -12.46 3.88
C SER A 47 27.28 -13.77 3.10
N ALA A 48 26.42 -14.02 2.10
CA ALA A 48 26.31 -15.32 1.43
C ALA A 48 27.39 -15.60 0.36
N ASN A 49 28.43 -14.77 0.25
CA ASN A 49 29.50 -14.89 -0.77
C ASN A 49 28.98 -15.08 -2.21
N LEU A 50 27.90 -14.39 -2.56
CA LEU A 50 27.32 -14.42 -3.90
C LEU A 50 28.24 -13.74 -4.93
N PRO A 51 28.19 -14.14 -6.21
CA PRO A 51 28.80 -13.37 -7.28
C PRO A 51 28.30 -11.91 -7.26
N PRO A 52 29.16 -10.89 -7.50
CA PRO A 52 28.76 -9.49 -7.42
C PRO A 52 27.54 -9.12 -8.28
N SER A 53 27.39 -9.75 -9.44
CA SER A 53 26.23 -9.55 -10.32
C SER A 53 24.92 -10.02 -9.69
N SER A 54 24.93 -11.11 -8.94
CA SER A 54 23.74 -11.64 -8.27
C SER A 54 23.32 -10.77 -7.09
N ALA A 55 24.29 -10.35 -6.26
CA ALA A 55 24.04 -9.40 -5.18
C ALA A 55 23.49 -8.07 -5.72
N GLY A 56 24.09 -7.54 -6.79
CA GLY A 56 23.62 -6.30 -7.42
C GLY A 56 22.21 -6.37 -7.99
N VAL A 57 21.79 -7.50 -8.56
CA VAL A 57 20.39 -7.70 -8.99
C VAL A 57 19.44 -7.69 -7.79
N LEU A 58 19.82 -8.34 -6.68
CA LEU A 58 19.00 -8.35 -5.46
C LEU A 58 18.87 -6.95 -4.83
N ASP A 59 19.94 -6.15 -4.84
CA ASP A 59 19.88 -4.74 -4.42
C ASP A 59 18.88 -3.95 -5.27
N ILE A 60 18.94 -4.07 -6.59
CA ILE A 60 18.02 -3.37 -7.49
C ILE A 60 16.58 -3.76 -7.20
N LEU A 61 16.28 -5.05 -7.05
CA LEU A 61 14.94 -5.52 -6.74
C LEU A 61 14.47 -5.03 -5.36
N TRP A 62 15.36 -5.02 -4.37
CA TRP A 62 15.09 -4.53 -3.03
C TRP A 62 14.67 -3.06 -3.01
N TYR A 63 15.44 -2.20 -3.68
CA TYR A 63 15.15 -0.76 -3.76
C TYR A 63 14.03 -0.43 -4.75
N GLN A 64 13.81 -1.26 -5.78
CA GLN A 64 12.63 -1.14 -6.64
C GLN A 64 11.35 -1.37 -5.82
N MET A 65 11.34 -2.37 -4.94
CA MET A 65 10.23 -2.60 -4.03
C MET A 65 10.06 -1.42 -3.06
N ALA A 66 11.15 -0.91 -2.48
CA ALA A 66 11.07 0.30 -1.64
C ALA A 66 10.46 1.50 -2.40
N ALA A 67 10.89 1.73 -3.64
CA ALA A 67 10.37 2.81 -4.48
C ALA A 67 8.87 2.63 -4.80
N LEU A 68 8.42 1.41 -5.07
CA LEU A 68 7.02 1.10 -5.26
C LEU A 68 6.18 1.42 -4.02
N ILE A 69 6.67 1.06 -2.82
CA ILE A 69 5.93 1.27 -1.56
C ILE A 69 5.83 2.76 -1.25
N VAL A 70 6.95 3.49 -1.35
CA VAL A 70 7.00 4.94 -1.18
C VAL A 70 6.11 5.63 -2.22
N GLY A 71 6.22 5.25 -3.49
CA GLY A 71 5.38 5.76 -4.58
C GLY A 71 3.90 5.50 -4.34
N GLY A 72 3.55 4.32 -3.81
CA GLY A 72 2.20 3.98 -3.40
C GLY A 72 1.68 4.86 -2.27
N ALA A 73 2.53 5.21 -1.29
CA ALA A 73 2.15 6.11 -0.20
C ALA A 73 1.84 7.50 -0.75
N VAL A 74 2.72 8.04 -1.62
CA VAL A 74 2.52 9.32 -2.30
C VAL A 74 1.25 9.29 -3.18
N ALA A 75 1.04 8.24 -3.98
CA ALA A 75 -0.14 8.12 -4.84
C ALA A 75 -1.44 8.08 -4.02
N THR A 76 -1.44 7.36 -2.90
CA THR A 76 -2.59 7.27 -1.99
C THR A 76 -2.87 8.61 -1.31
N LEU A 77 -1.81 9.33 -0.91
CA LEU A 77 -1.92 10.69 -0.40
C LEU A 77 -2.54 11.64 -1.45
N VAL A 78 -2.07 11.61 -2.69
CA VAL A 78 -2.61 12.41 -3.78
C VAL A 78 -4.09 12.07 -4.02
N ALA A 79 -4.46 10.79 -4.01
CA ALA A 79 -5.85 10.36 -4.16
C ALA A 79 -6.76 10.84 -3.01
N ALA A 80 -6.22 11.10 -1.82
CA ALA A 80 -6.98 11.69 -0.71
C ALA A 80 -7.47 13.12 -1.03
N PHE A 81 -6.74 13.84 -1.89
CA PHE A 81 -7.06 15.20 -2.30
C PHE A 81 -7.61 15.29 -3.74
N ARG A 82 -7.56 14.20 -4.52
CA ARG A 82 -8.10 14.13 -5.88
C ARG A 82 -9.02 12.92 -6.02
N SER A 83 -10.32 13.14 -5.84
CA SER A 83 -11.35 12.08 -5.81
C SER A 83 -11.36 11.17 -7.04
N ASP A 84 -10.99 11.70 -8.20
CA ASP A 84 -10.99 10.95 -9.47
C ASP A 84 -9.89 9.88 -9.52
N TRP A 85 -8.86 10.02 -8.68
CA TRP A 85 -7.71 9.10 -8.63
C TRP A 85 -7.90 7.94 -7.66
N ARG A 86 -8.97 7.92 -6.85
CA ARG A 86 -9.15 6.93 -5.78
C ARG A 86 -9.17 5.49 -6.28
N TRP A 87 -10.01 5.22 -7.29
CA TRP A 87 -10.10 3.89 -7.89
C TRP A 87 -8.92 3.53 -8.80
N PRO A 88 -8.40 4.43 -9.66
CA PRO A 88 -7.16 4.18 -10.39
C PRO A 88 -5.99 3.80 -9.47
N VAL A 89 -5.78 4.53 -8.37
CA VAL A 89 -4.72 4.22 -7.39
C VAL A 89 -5.00 2.89 -6.69
N ALA A 90 -6.25 2.58 -6.33
CA ALA A 90 -6.58 1.30 -5.72
C ALA A 90 -6.27 0.11 -6.64
N TRP A 91 -6.62 0.19 -7.92
CA TRP A 91 -6.32 -0.89 -8.87
C TRP A 91 -4.83 -1.01 -9.17
N ILE A 92 -4.13 0.11 -9.40
CA ILE A 92 -2.72 0.09 -9.78
C ILE A 92 -1.85 -0.25 -8.57
N ILE A 93 -1.97 0.48 -7.47
CA ILE A 93 -1.10 0.29 -6.29
C ILE A 93 -1.64 -0.83 -5.41
N GLY A 94 -2.92 -0.73 -5.01
CA GLY A 94 -3.54 -1.74 -4.15
C GLY A 94 -3.55 -3.12 -4.81
N GLY A 95 -3.95 -3.19 -6.08
CA GLY A 95 -3.92 -4.43 -6.86
C GLY A 95 -2.52 -5.02 -7.00
N HIS A 96 -1.51 -4.19 -7.30
CA HIS A 96 -0.14 -4.65 -7.40
C HIS A 96 0.39 -5.22 -6.07
N PHE A 97 0.08 -4.57 -4.94
CA PHE A 97 0.42 -5.12 -3.63
C PHE A 97 -0.25 -6.46 -3.32
N LEU A 98 -1.51 -6.65 -3.73
CA LEU A 98 -2.17 -7.95 -3.58
C LEU A 98 -1.50 -9.04 -4.42
N VAL A 99 -1.09 -8.71 -5.66
CA VAL A 99 -0.35 -9.64 -6.53
C VAL A 99 1.01 -9.98 -5.93
N VAL A 100 1.77 -8.98 -5.48
CA VAL A 100 3.06 -9.19 -4.81
C VAL A 100 2.89 -10.06 -3.57
N SER A 101 1.91 -9.76 -2.72
CA SER A 101 1.61 -10.58 -1.53
C SER A 101 1.32 -12.04 -1.90
N GLY A 102 0.51 -12.27 -2.95
CA GLY A 102 0.23 -13.61 -3.45
C GLY A 102 1.49 -14.35 -3.93
N ILE A 103 2.35 -13.68 -4.70
CA ILE A 103 3.64 -14.23 -5.17
C ILE A 103 4.52 -14.60 -3.97
N CYS A 104 4.65 -13.69 -2.99
CA CYS A 104 5.47 -13.91 -1.82
C CYS A 104 4.95 -15.07 -0.97
N LEU A 105 3.64 -15.13 -0.67
CA LEU A 105 3.05 -16.23 0.09
C LEU A 105 3.23 -17.57 -0.62
N PHE A 106 3.04 -17.60 -1.94
CA PHE A 106 3.25 -18.80 -2.75
C PHE A 106 4.70 -19.29 -2.69
N PHE A 107 5.67 -18.44 -3.01
CA PHE A 107 7.08 -18.84 -3.00
C PHE A 107 7.58 -19.15 -1.59
N THR A 108 7.11 -18.44 -0.57
CA THR A 108 7.46 -18.76 0.81
C THR A 108 6.99 -20.17 1.17
N PHE A 109 5.77 -20.54 0.80
CA PHE A 109 5.29 -21.89 1.01
C PHE A 109 6.09 -22.93 0.21
N VAL A 110 6.39 -22.66 -1.07
CA VAL A 110 7.16 -23.57 -1.92
C VAL A 110 8.57 -23.84 -1.38
N TRP A 111 9.26 -22.80 -0.89
CA TRP A 111 10.65 -22.92 -0.43
C TRP A 111 10.80 -23.34 1.03
N PHE A 112 9.88 -22.93 1.90
CA PHE A 112 9.99 -23.14 3.36
C PHE A 112 8.93 -24.09 3.93
N GLY A 113 7.98 -24.58 3.12
CA GLY A 113 6.86 -25.40 3.57
C GLY A 113 5.86 -24.67 4.47
N ASN A 114 5.99 -23.35 4.60
CA ASN A 114 5.24 -22.51 5.52
C ASN A 114 5.04 -21.12 4.90
N PRO A 115 3.80 -20.59 4.76
CA PRO A 115 3.58 -19.28 4.14
C PRO A 115 4.13 -18.10 4.98
N TRP A 116 4.53 -18.36 6.24
CA TRP A 116 5.02 -17.33 7.16
C TRP A 116 6.55 -17.16 7.18
N GLY A 117 7.30 -17.94 6.41
CA GLY A 117 8.78 -17.87 6.38
C GLY A 117 9.36 -16.51 5.99
N LEU A 118 8.61 -15.69 5.24
CA LEU A 118 8.97 -14.33 4.82
C LEU A 118 7.85 -13.36 5.17
N ILE A 119 7.44 -13.35 6.44
CA ILE A 119 6.22 -12.66 6.91
C ILE A 119 6.17 -11.16 6.59
N GLN A 120 7.34 -10.51 6.48
CA GLN A 120 7.41 -9.09 6.11
C GLN A 120 6.78 -8.81 4.74
N TRP A 121 6.76 -9.78 3.83
CA TRP A 121 6.19 -9.62 2.49
C TRP A 121 4.69 -9.90 2.45
N ALA A 122 4.15 -10.61 3.45
CA ALA A 122 2.71 -10.79 3.59
C ALA A 122 2.01 -9.45 3.89
N ILE A 123 2.74 -8.44 4.42
CA ILE A 123 2.20 -7.12 4.76
C ILE A 123 1.60 -6.38 3.56
N PHE A 124 2.07 -6.66 2.33
CA PHE A 124 1.50 -6.08 1.12
C PHE A 124 0.02 -6.43 0.94
N GLY A 125 -0.41 -7.60 1.42
CA GLY A 125 -1.81 -8.02 1.35
C GLY A 125 -2.74 -7.05 2.09
N PRO A 126 -2.59 -6.91 3.42
CA PRO A 126 -3.34 -5.95 4.22
C PRO A 126 -3.24 -4.51 3.72
N VAL A 127 -2.05 -4.05 3.29
CA VAL A 127 -1.88 -2.68 2.74
C VAL A 127 -2.74 -2.51 1.47
N GLY A 128 -2.68 -3.47 0.54
CA GLY A 128 -3.52 -3.45 -0.67
C GLY A 128 -5.01 -3.42 -0.35
N LEU A 129 -5.46 -4.27 0.57
CA LEU A 129 -6.87 -4.31 1.01
C LEU A 129 -7.32 -3.00 1.66
N ILE A 130 -6.47 -2.35 2.47
CA ILE A 130 -6.76 -1.06 3.09
C ILE A 130 -6.92 0.03 2.03
N ILE A 131 -6.12 0.02 0.96
CA ILE A 131 -6.26 0.99 -0.14
C ILE A 131 -7.61 0.81 -0.85
N PHE A 132 -8.02 -0.42 -1.15
CA PHE A 132 -9.35 -0.71 -1.73
C PHE A 132 -10.49 -0.28 -0.80
N TRP A 133 -10.38 -0.62 0.48
CA TRP A 133 -11.34 -0.19 1.50
C TRP A 133 -11.45 1.33 1.57
N ALA A 134 -10.33 2.05 1.51
CA ALA A 134 -10.28 3.50 1.54
C ALA A 134 -10.88 4.12 0.27
N ALA A 135 -10.64 3.53 -0.91
CA ALA A 135 -11.24 3.97 -2.17
C ALA A 135 -12.77 3.79 -2.21
N ALA A 136 -13.29 2.74 -1.58
CA ALA A 136 -14.72 2.44 -1.52
C ALA A 136 -15.53 3.38 -0.60
N ARG A 137 -14.88 4.22 0.22
CA ARG A 137 -15.57 5.16 1.11
C ARG A 137 -16.23 6.31 0.34
N PRO A 138 -17.36 6.88 0.80
CA PRO A 138 -17.98 8.04 0.15
C PRO A 138 -16.99 9.19 -0.06
N ALA A 139 -17.02 9.79 -1.25
CA ALA A 139 -16.24 10.98 -1.57
C ALA A 139 -17.01 12.24 -1.15
N GLU A 140 -16.28 13.31 -0.85
CA GLU A 140 -16.87 14.64 -0.78
C GLU A 140 -17.44 14.99 -2.14
N ARG A 141 -18.77 15.16 -2.23
CA ARG A 141 -19.38 15.69 -3.45
C ARG A 141 -18.94 17.15 -3.52
N ALA A 142 -18.22 17.52 -4.58
CA ALA A 142 -18.04 18.93 -4.92
C ALA A 142 -19.45 19.55 -5.00
N GLY A 143 -19.70 20.58 -4.21
CA GLY A 143 -20.97 21.30 -4.27
C GLY A 143 -21.26 21.68 -5.71
N ALA A 144 -22.45 21.34 -6.21
CA ALA A 144 -22.87 21.79 -7.52
C ALA A 144 -22.75 23.31 -7.58
N PRO A 145 -22.23 23.90 -8.67
CA PRO A 145 -22.28 25.34 -8.83
C PRO A 145 -23.74 25.77 -8.72
N THR A 146 -24.04 26.58 -7.70
CA THR A 146 -25.31 27.29 -7.62
C THR A 146 -25.34 28.25 -8.79
N LEU A 147 -26.17 27.94 -9.79
CA LEU A 147 -26.57 28.89 -10.84
C LEU A 147 -27.45 29.98 -10.23
#